data_AF-A0A6N6M5U9-F1
#
_entry.id   AF-A0A6N6M5U9-F1
#
_cell.length_a   1.000
_cell.length_b   1.000
_cell.length_c   1.000
_cell.angle_alpha   90.00
_cell.angle_beta   90.00
_cell.angle_gamma   90.00
#
_symmetry.space_group_name_H-M   'P 1'
#
loop_
_entity.id
_entity.type
_entity.pdbx_description
1 polymer ?
#
loop_
_entity_poly.entity_id
_entity_poly.type
_entity_poly.pdbx_seq_one_letter_code
_entity_poly.pdbx_strand_id
1 'polypeptide(L)'
;MMKNLLIIFILTFTIIACKENSTELKMNETIEYYQNNPKVIFKKTVHLTDFDSVYYFYNNGILFKKGKQYKENQKFGNWELYDRDSDLREIREWFTINGKSLANRAWNLNKTGDTIAWRDEDSIYKQAEFINDTIFFRNTIYDVIFFNRDTIKLNEPIKGYVQIFSPVIRDQPSNIRAFIAKDSANYSYDFSNEKEVKLAKFNDLTIDIKNQKWAGNGTDFSKLIFIGLRFDSVGDKTLRGYYQQYSFGPFKEDENGQKLDSIIGHKIYFEKKIYVKDSIEQSHSVQHHV
;
A
#
# COMPACT_ATOMS: atom_id res chain seq x y z
N MET A 1 -47.79 -14.66 -67.54
CA MET A 1 -48.70 -15.13 -66.48
C MET A 1 -48.18 -14.59 -65.15
N MET A 2 -49.03 -13.81 -64.47
CA MET A 2 -49.05 -13.34 -63.07
C MET A 2 -47.81 -13.60 -62.19
N LYS A 3 -47.11 -12.54 -61.77
CA LYS A 3 -47.27 -11.84 -60.46
C LYS A 3 -47.05 -12.76 -59.25
N ASN A 4 -45.96 -12.53 -58.54
CA ASN A 4 -46.04 -12.26 -57.11
C ASN A 4 -45.01 -11.20 -56.71
N LEU A 5 -45.59 -10.06 -56.31
CA LEU A 5 -44.99 -8.86 -55.78
C LEU A 5 -44.58 -9.18 -54.33
N LEU A 6 -43.30 -9.18 -53.98
CA LEU A 6 -42.92 -9.09 -52.57
C LEU A 6 -42.61 -7.61 -52.28
N ILE A 7 -43.49 -7.06 -51.47
CA ILE A 7 -43.56 -5.67 -51.07
C ILE A 7 -42.36 -5.32 -50.18
N ILE A 8 -41.69 -4.26 -50.62
CA ILE A 8 -40.89 -3.27 -49.90
C ILE A 8 -41.07 -3.29 -48.38
N PHE A 9 -39.95 -3.46 -47.67
CA PHE A 9 -39.74 -2.80 -46.37
C PHE A 9 -38.31 -2.23 -46.34
N ILE A 10 -38.10 -1.14 -47.08
CA ILE A 10 -36.92 -0.29 -46.89
C ILE A 10 -37.23 0.50 -45.61
N LEU A 11 -36.77 -0.03 -44.48
CA LEU A 11 -36.68 0.72 -43.23
C LEU A 11 -35.57 1.75 -43.47
N THR A 12 -35.96 2.93 -43.95
CA THR A 12 -35.11 4.10 -43.94
C THR A 12 -34.76 4.38 -42.49
N PHE A 13 -33.60 3.90 -42.05
CA PHE A 13 -32.93 4.47 -40.89
C PHE A 13 -32.59 5.91 -41.26
N THR A 14 -33.52 6.82 -40.98
CA THR A 14 -33.19 8.21 -40.71
C THR A 14 -32.20 8.16 -39.56
N ILE A 15 -30.91 8.26 -39.89
CA ILE A 15 -29.90 8.70 -38.95
C ILE A 15 -30.29 10.14 -38.66
N ILE A 16 -31.16 10.31 -37.68
CA ILE A 16 -31.27 11.55 -36.95
C ILE A 16 -29.88 11.70 -36.36
N ALA A 17 -29.06 12.53 -37.01
CA ALA A 17 -27.92 13.13 -36.38
C ALA A 17 -28.49 13.92 -35.19
N CYS A 18 -28.67 13.23 -34.08
CA CYS A 18 -28.67 13.85 -32.78
C CYS A 18 -27.29 14.47 -32.71
N LYS A 19 -27.27 15.77 -32.99
CA LYS A 19 -26.26 16.70 -32.55
C LYS A 19 -26.30 16.60 -31.04
N GLU A 20 -25.67 15.56 -30.49
CA GLU A 20 -25.31 15.52 -29.09
C GLU A 20 -24.53 16.80 -28.89
N ASN A 21 -25.14 17.70 -28.13
CA ASN A 21 -24.46 18.88 -27.66
C ASN A 21 -23.13 18.38 -27.10
N SER A 22 -22.03 18.81 -27.73
CA SER A 22 -20.71 18.79 -27.14
C SER A 22 -20.73 19.78 -25.98
N THR A 23 -21.53 19.51 -24.95
CA THR A 23 -21.13 19.87 -23.61
C THR A 23 -19.84 19.12 -23.43
N GLU A 24 -18.72 19.83 -23.57
CA GLU A 24 -17.45 19.46 -22.98
C GLU A 24 -17.78 18.75 -21.67
N LEU A 25 -17.59 17.42 -21.65
CA LEU A 25 -17.31 16.74 -20.41
C LEU A 25 -16.09 17.51 -19.89
N LYS A 26 -16.33 18.49 -19.02
CA LYS A 26 -15.29 19.12 -18.22
C LYS A 26 -14.60 17.95 -17.57
N MET A 27 -13.49 17.53 -18.16
CA MET A 27 -12.70 16.47 -17.60
C MET A 27 -12.39 16.98 -16.19
N ASN A 28 -12.76 16.20 -15.18
CA ASN A 28 -12.52 16.56 -13.78
C ASN A 28 -11.02 16.37 -13.53
N GLU A 29 -10.21 17.15 -14.23
CA GLU A 29 -8.78 17.02 -14.28
C GLU A 29 -8.11 18.39 -14.36
N THR A 30 -6.96 18.47 -13.72
CA THR A 30 -6.06 19.61 -13.77
C THR A 30 -4.79 19.20 -14.50
N ILE A 31 -4.42 19.94 -15.55
CA ILE A 31 -3.20 19.70 -16.32
C ILE A 31 -2.26 20.88 -16.15
N GLU A 32 -1.02 20.58 -15.75
CA GLU A 32 0.08 21.54 -15.67
C GLU A 32 1.12 21.17 -16.74
N TYR A 33 1.62 22.15 -17.48
CA TYR A 33 2.60 21.97 -18.55
C TYR A 33 3.99 22.46 -18.12
N TYR A 34 5.03 21.97 -18.77
CA TYR A 34 6.39 22.49 -18.57
C TYR A 34 6.47 23.97 -18.97
N GLN A 35 7.02 24.83 -18.10
CA GLN A 35 7.15 26.27 -18.36
C GLN A 35 7.97 26.56 -19.63
N ASN A 36 9.03 25.79 -19.86
CA ASN A 36 9.92 25.90 -21.02
C ASN A 36 9.42 25.11 -22.25
N ASN A 37 8.38 24.28 -22.11
CA ASN A 37 7.77 23.56 -23.21
C ASN A 37 6.26 23.35 -22.97
N PRO A 38 5.41 24.37 -23.25
CA PRO A 38 3.97 24.33 -22.98
C PRO A 38 3.18 23.26 -23.75
N LYS A 39 3.82 22.53 -24.67
CA LYS A 39 3.21 21.40 -25.40
C LYS A 39 3.34 20.07 -24.67
N VAL A 40 4.18 20.00 -23.64
CA VAL A 40 4.44 18.76 -22.88
C VAL A 40 3.81 18.89 -21.50
N ILE A 41 2.96 17.93 -21.15
CA ILE A 41 2.35 17.83 -19.84
C ILE A 41 3.47 17.56 -18.83
N PHE A 42 3.51 18.33 -17.75
CA PHE A 42 4.37 18.09 -16.59
C PHE A 42 3.64 17.26 -15.54
N LYS A 43 2.40 17.63 -15.23
CA LYS A 43 1.56 16.96 -14.23
C LYS A 43 0.11 16.91 -14.70
N LYS A 44 -0.53 15.77 -14.44
CA LYS A 44 -1.97 15.57 -14.61
C LYS A 44 -2.55 15.09 -13.29
N THR A 45 -3.64 15.71 -12.86
CA THR A 45 -4.42 15.32 -11.69
C THR A 45 -5.81 14.96 -12.15
N VAL A 46 -6.29 13.75 -11.88
CA VAL A 46 -7.67 13.31 -12.12
C VAL A 46 -8.39 13.30 -10.78
N HIS A 47 -9.42 14.13 -10.65
CA HIS A 47 -10.16 14.31 -9.41
C HIS A 47 -11.29 13.27 -9.31
N LEU A 48 -11.26 12.48 -8.24
CA LEU A 48 -12.30 11.51 -7.90
C LEU A 48 -12.96 11.91 -6.58
N THR A 49 -14.10 11.30 -6.29
CA THR A 49 -14.90 11.62 -5.09
C THR A 49 -14.10 11.52 -3.79
N ASP A 50 -13.25 10.50 -3.67
CA ASP A 50 -12.55 10.18 -2.42
C ASP A 50 -11.06 10.55 -2.42
N PHE A 51 -10.45 10.69 -3.60
CA PHE A 51 -9.02 10.95 -3.76
C PHE A 51 -8.70 11.47 -5.16
N ASP A 52 -7.51 12.04 -5.35
CA ASP A 52 -6.98 12.36 -6.67
C ASP A 52 -6.04 11.26 -7.15
N SER A 53 -6.07 10.96 -8.45
CA SER A 53 -5.01 10.21 -9.13
C SER A 53 -4.06 11.19 -9.80
N VAL A 54 -2.76 11.09 -9.47
CA VAL A 54 -1.74 12.05 -9.91
C VAL A 54 -0.72 11.36 -10.78
N TYR A 55 -0.32 12.03 -11.85
CA TYR A 55 0.65 11.58 -12.83
C TYR A 55 1.64 12.72 -13.08
N TYR A 56 2.93 12.42 -13.03
CA TYR A 56 3.99 13.32 -13.45
C TYR A 56 4.71 12.71 -14.65
N PHE A 57 5.09 13.56 -15.58
CA PHE A 57 5.73 13.16 -16.83
C PHE A 57 7.08 13.84 -16.95
N TYR A 58 7.99 13.17 -17.65
CA TYR A 58 9.23 13.74 -18.12
C TYR A 58 8.99 14.76 -19.24
N ASN A 59 9.98 15.60 -19.51
CA ASN A 59 9.94 16.61 -20.57
C ASN A 59 9.85 16.05 -22.00
N ASN A 60 10.00 14.73 -22.17
CA ASN A 60 9.76 14.01 -23.42
C ASN A 60 8.35 13.38 -23.47
N GLY A 61 7.49 13.66 -22.49
CA GLY A 61 6.11 13.15 -22.39
C GLY A 61 5.97 11.75 -21.79
N ILE A 62 7.07 11.07 -21.43
CA ILE A 62 7.04 9.74 -20.82
C ILE A 62 6.62 9.85 -19.36
N LEU A 63 5.79 8.92 -18.87
CA LEU A 63 5.36 8.89 -17.48
C LEU A 63 6.58 8.72 -16.56
N PHE A 64 6.76 9.61 -15.60
CA PHE A 64 7.78 9.51 -14.57
C PHE A 64 7.25 8.83 -13.32
N LYS A 65 6.11 9.28 -12.79
CA LYS A 65 5.52 8.65 -11.61
C LYS A 65 4.02 8.82 -11.57
N LYS A 66 3.35 7.88 -10.93
CA LYS A 66 1.91 7.96 -10.65
C LYS A 66 1.57 7.43 -9.27
N GLY A 67 0.49 7.94 -8.70
CA GLY A 67 -0.04 7.46 -7.43
C GLY A 67 -1.28 8.22 -7.00
N LYS A 68 -1.66 8.08 -5.72
CA LYS A 68 -2.87 8.68 -5.17
C LYS A 68 -2.55 9.67 -4.07
N GLN A 69 -3.37 10.71 -3.95
CA GLN A 69 -3.30 11.67 -2.86
C GLN A 69 -4.69 12.10 -2.36
N TYR A 70 -4.77 12.46 -1.09
CA TYR A 70 -5.91 13.22 -0.55
C TYR A 70 -5.58 14.71 -0.63
N LYS A 71 -6.54 15.53 -1.08
CA LYS A 71 -6.33 16.97 -1.27
C LYS A 71 -5.04 17.24 -2.08
N GLU A 72 -4.56 18.47 -2.09
CA GLU A 72 -3.27 18.77 -2.72
C GLU A 72 -2.11 18.24 -1.85
N ASN A 73 -1.41 17.21 -2.35
CA ASN A 73 -0.12 16.68 -1.87
C ASN A 73 -0.09 15.64 -0.72
N GLN A 74 -1.22 15.19 -0.17
CA GLN A 74 -1.20 14.11 0.84
C GLN A 74 -1.17 12.72 0.18
N LYS A 75 0.00 12.33 -0.33
CA LYS A 75 0.27 10.99 -0.91
C LYS A 75 -0.12 9.85 0.03
N PHE A 76 -0.74 8.82 -0.53
CA PHE A 76 -1.01 7.53 0.14
C PHE A 76 -0.94 6.35 -0.84
N GLY A 77 -0.80 5.14 -0.29
CA GLY A 77 -0.71 3.91 -1.05
C GLY A 77 0.55 3.81 -1.89
N ASN A 78 0.52 2.95 -2.90
CA ASN A 78 1.66 2.73 -3.78
C ASN A 78 1.77 3.83 -4.84
N TRP A 79 2.98 4.36 -4.96
CA TRP A 79 3.41 5.26 -6.01
C TRP A 79 4.42 4.53 -6.89
N GLU A 80 4.13 4.44 -8.17
CA GLU A 80 4.94 3.75 -9.17
C GLU A 80 5.81 4.79 -9.89
N LEU A 81 7.11 4.53 -9.96
CA LEU A 81 8.11 5.41 -10.56
C LEU A 81 8.85 4.68 -11.68
N TYR A 82 8.91 5.33 -12.83
CA TYR A 82 9.41 4.81 -14.08
C TYR A 82 10.66 5.57 -14.52
N ASP A 83 11.48 4.93 -15.34
CA ASP A 83 12.55 5.62 -16.05
C ASP A 83 12.10 6.17 -17.40
N ARG A 84 13.02 6.84 -18.10
CA ARG A 84 12.75 7.44 -19.42
C ARG A 84 12.49 6.40 -20.51
N ASP A 85 12.71 5.12 -20.26
CA ASP A 85 12.39 4.03 -21.19
C ASP A 85 10.99 3.44 -20.88
N SER A 86 10.28 4.01 -19.89
CA SER A 86 9.00 3.54 -19.36
C SER A 86 9.08 2.25 -18.52
N ASP A 87 10.29 1.82 -18.13
CA ASP A 87 10.45 0.67 -17.24
C ASP A 87 10.05 1.07 -15.82
N LEU A 88 9.30 0.22 -15.10
CA LEU A 88 9.00 0.44 -13.69
C LEU A 88 10.25 0.15 -12.87
N ARG A 89 10.77 1.16 -12.16
CA ARG A 89 12.05 1.06 -11.47
C ARG A 89 11.96 1.24 -9.97
N GLU A 90 10.89 1.82 -9.47
CA GLU A 90 10.68 1.96 -8.03
C GLU A 90 9.19 1.97 -7.70
N ILE A 91 8.82 1.31 -6.60
CA ILE A 91 7.50 1.42 -5.98
C ILE A 91 7.71 2.01 -4.60
N ARG A 92 6.98 3.07 -4.25
CA ARG A 92 7.00 3.68 -2.92
C ARG A 92 5.64 3.55 -2.27
N GLU A 93 5.58 2.94 -1.10
CA GLU A 93 4.36 2.94 -0.30
C GLU A 93 4.35 4.16 0.62
N TRP A 94 3.26 4.93 0.57
CA TRP A 94 3.04 6.08 1.42
C TRP A 94 1.89 5.82 2.39
N PHE A 95 2.08 6.21 3.65
CA PHE A 95 1.04 6.23 4.68
C PHE A 95 0.78 7.65 5.12
N THR A 96 -0.49 7.95 5.41
CA THR A 96 -0.86 9.22 6.04
C THR A 96 -0.71 9.07 7.55
N ILE A 97 0.24 9.78 8.16
CA ILE A 97 0.51 9.79 9.60
C ILE A 97 0.40 11.24 10.12
N ASN A 98 -0.48 11.50 11.08
CA ASN A 98 -0.77 12.83 11.63
C ASN A 98 -1.03 13.89 10.53
N GLY A 99 -1.88 13.54 9.56
CA GLY A 99 -2.15 14.40 8.42
C GLY A 99 -0.99 14.59 7.43
N LYS A 100 0.14 13.89 7.56
CA LYS A 100 1.32 14.02 6.68
C LYS A 100 1.63 12.72 5.96
N SER A 101 2.14 12.81 4.73
CA SER A 101 2.61 11.64 3.99
C SER A 101 3.98 11.19 4.48
N LEU A 102 4.06 9.95 4.94
CA LEU A 102 5.29 9.28 5.35
C LEU A 102 5.61 8.17 4.34
N ALA A 103 6.83 8.16 3.82
CA ALA A 103 7.33 7.03 3.03
C ALA A 103 7.49 5.84 3.97
N ASN A 104 6.68 4.80 3.76
CA ASN A 104 6.61 3.63 4.61
C ASN A 104 7.57 2.54 4.13
N ARG A 105 7.52 2.21 2.84
CA ARG A 105 8.40 1.22 2.19
C ARG A 105 8.78 1.68 0.80
N ALA A 106 9.87 1.12 0.28
CA ALA A 106 10.23 1.25 -1.12
C ALA A 106 10.71 -0.10 -1.67
N TRP A 107 10.39 -0.38 -2.92
CA TRP A 107 10.95 -1.49 -3.68
C TRP A 107 11.70 -0.90 -4.87
N ASN A 108 13.01 -1.14 -4.94
CA ASN A 108 13.80 -0.82 -6.12
C ASN A 108 13.76 -2.01 -7.07
N LEU A 109 13.57 -1.73 -8.37
CA LEU A 109 13.48 -2.74 -9.41
C LEU A 109 14.56 -2.54 -10.49
N ASN A 110 15.09 -3.65 -11.00
CA ASN A 110 15.88 -3.65 -12.23
C ASN A 110 14.97 -3.47 -13.46
N LYS A 111 15.54 -3.47 -14.67
CA LYS A 111 14.78 -3.31 -15.92
C LYS A 111 13.84 -4.49 -16.24
N THR A 112 14.09 -5.67 -15.69
CA THR A 112 13.22 -6.84 -15.86
C THR A 112 12.07 -6.88 -14.84
N GLY A 113 12.02 -5.93 -13.91
CA GLY A 113 11.02 -5.85 -12.84
C GLY A 113 11.38 -6.65 -11.58
N ASP A 114 12.58 -7.23 -11.49
CA ASP A 114 13.03 -7.93 -10.29
C ASP A 114 13.45 -6.95 -9.21
N THR A 115 13.19 -7.32 -7.96
CA THR A 115 13.55 -6.50 -6.80
C THR A 115 15.05 -6.57 -6.54
N ILE A 116 15.70 -5.41 -6.43
CA ILE A 116 17.12 -5.27 -6.10
C ILE A 116 17.30 -4.66 -4.72
N ALA A 117 18.38 -4.99 -4.01
CA ALA A 117 18.60 -4.53 -2.63
C ALA A 117 18.81 -3.01 -2.54
N TRP A 118 19.54 -2.46 -3.50
CA TRP A 118 19.94 -1.06 -3.61
C TRP A 118 19.88 -0.62 -5.06
N ARG A 119 19.75 0.70 -5.25
CA ARG A 119 19.76 1.33 -6.56
C ARG A 119 20.90 2.32 -6.64
N ASP A 120 22.07 1.84 -7.05
CA ASP A 120 23.30 2.64 -7.09
C ASP A 120 23.59 3.21 -8.49
N GLU A 121 23.06 2.59 -9.53
CA GLU A 121 23.53 2.77 -10.92
C GLU A 121 22.71 3.80 -11.72
N ASP A 122 21.38 3.79 -11.60
CA ASP A 122 20.47 4.62 -12.42
C ASP A 122 19.56 5.50 -11.56
N SER A 123 19.95 6.75 -11.26
CA SER A 123 19.04 7.69 -10.61
C SER A 123 18.05 8.27 -11.63
N ILE A 124 16.80 7.80 -11.57
CA ILE A 124 15.66 8.37 -12.34
C ILE A 124 15.30 9.79 -11.93
N TYR A 125 15.93 10.30 -10.87
CA TYR A 125 15.79 11.64 -10.31
C TYR A 125 16.78 12.66 -10.91
N LYS A 126 17.66 12.26 -11.84
CA LYS A 126 18.63 13.16 -12.51
C LYS A 126 17.96 14.15 -13.49
N GLN A 127 16.93 14.85 -13.03
CA GLN A 127 16.26 15.99 -13.68
C GLN A 127 15.99 17.05 -12.63
N ALA A 128 16.16 18.33 -12.98
CA ALA A 128 16.08 19.44 -12.03
C ALA A 128 14.73 19.48 -11.28
N GLU A 129 13.65 19.10 -11.95
CA GLU A 129 12.28 19.09 -11.44
C GLU A 129 12.01 17.93 -10.46
N PHE A 130 12.79 16.85 -10.53
CA PHE A 130 12.60 15.64 -9.73
C PHE A 130 13.76 15.32 -8.79
N ILE A 131 14.83 16.13 -8.79
CA ILE A 131 16.00 15.94 -7.94
C ILE A 131 15.66 15.93 -6.45
N ASN A 132 14.61 16.65 -6.07
CA ASN A 132 14.09 16.72 -4.72
C ASN A 132 13.05 15.64 -4.40
N ASP A 133 12.66 14.80 -5.36
CA ASP A 133 11.71 13.70 -5.18
C ASP A 133 12.40 12.43 -4.69
N THR A 134 13.32 12.59 -3.72
CA THR A 134 14.05 11.51 -3.07
C THR A 134 13.43 11.21 -1.70
N ILE A 135 13.57 9.96 -1.25
CA ILE A 135 13.22 9.53 0.10
C ILE A 135 14.49 9.41 0.95
N PHE A 136 14.34 9.46 2.28
CA PHE A 136 15.48 9.48 3.21
C PHE A 136 16.23 8.14 3.29
N PHE A 137 15.64 7.05 2.76
CA PHE A 137 16.25 5.72 2.65
C PHE A 137 16.31 5.29 1.19
N ARG A 138 17.35 4.56 0.79
CA ARG A 138 17.51 4.10 -0.61
C ARG A 138 17.43 2.60 -0.78
N ASN A 139 17.36 1.85 0.31
CA ASN A 139 17.23 0.42 0.23
C ASN A 139 15.81 -0.02 -0.06
N THR A 140 15.71 -1.20 -0.67
CA THR A 140 14.46 -1.94 -0.73
C THR A 140 14.05 -2.44 0.66
N ILE A 141 12.77 -2.31 0.96
CA ILE A 141 12.08 -2.89 2.11
C ILE A 141 10.97 -3.81 1.57
N TYR A 142 11.31 -5.08 1.34
CA TYR A 142 10.45 -6.10 0.72
C TYR A 142 9.93 -7.13 1.72
N ASP A 143 9.78 -6.70 2.97
CA ASP A 143 9.24 -7.52 4.04
C ASP A 143 7.76 -7.88 3.79
N VAL A 144 7.36 -9.05 4.27
CA VAL A 144 6.02 -9.61 4.07
C VAL A 144 5.19 -9.39 5.33
N ILE A 145 3.98 -8.87 5.13
CA ILE A 145 2.92 -8.81 6.13
C ILE A 145 1.73 -9.55 5.53
N PHE A 146 1.37 -10.68 6.12
CA PHE A 146 0.36 -11.56 5.57
C PHE A 146 -0.73 -11.85 6.60
N PHE A 147 -1.97 -11.90 6.13
CA PHE A 147 -3.12 -12.40 6.87
C PHE A 147 -3.85 -13.44 6.03
N ASN A 148 -4.24 -14.53 6.66
CA ASN A 148 -4.71 -15.73 5.98
C ASN A 148 -6.03 -15.57 5.22
N ARG A 149 -6.86 -14.60 5.62
CA ARG A 149 -8.20 -14.36 5.08
C ARG A 149 -8.54 -12.88 5.18
N ASP A 150 -9.47 -12.45 4.36
CA ASP A 150 -10.16 -11.16 4.46
C ASP A 150 -11.51 -11.26 5.18
N THR A 151 -12.02 -12.47 5.41
CA THR A 151 -13.28 -12.74 6.10
C THR A 151 -13.10 -13.79 7.19
N ILE A 152 -13.61 -13.53 8.39
CA ILE A 152 -13.54 -14.45 9.54
C ILE A 152 -14.84 -14.46 10.37
N LYS A 153 -15.05 -15.50 11.16
CA LYS A 153 -16.11 -15.52 12.21
C LYS A 153 -15.63 -14.76 13.45
N LEU A 154 -16.55 -14.13 14.17
CA LEU A 154 -16.25 -13.38 15.41
C LEU A 154 -15.50 -14.23 16.45
N ASN A 155 -15.83 -15.52 16.59
CA ASN A 155 -15.19 -16.44 17.53
C ASN A 155 -13.86 -17.04 17.04
N GLU A 156 -13.44 -16.73 15.81
CA GLU A 156 -12.19 -17.21 15.22
C GLU A 156 -11.14 -16.09 15.18
N PRO A 157 -9.86 -16.37 15.46
CA PRO A 157 -8.82 -15.38 15.27
C PRO A 157 -8.48 -15.23 13.79
N ILE A 158 -8.19 -14.00 13.37
CA ILE A 158 -7.37 -13.80 12.17
C ILE A 158 -5.95 -14.27 12.46
N LYS A 159 -5.37 -14.99 11.51
CA LYS A 159 -4.01 -15.51 11.60
C LYS A 159 -3.15 -14.83 10.57
N GLY A 160 -1.94 -14.47 10.94
CA GLY A 160 -1.02 -13.81 10.05
C GLY A 160 0.43 -14.02 10.44
N TYR A 161 1.32 -13.42 9.67
CA TYR A 161 2.72 -13.34 10.03
C TYR A 161 3.36 -12.07 9.47
N VAL A 162 4.46 -11.67 10.11
CA VAL A 162 5.39 -10.68 9.58
C VAL A 162 6.73 -11.38 9.38
N GLN A 163 7.29 -11.30 8.17
CA GLN A 163 8.58 -11.86 7.84
C GLN A 163 9.49 -10.81 7.22
N ILE A 164 10.70 -10.69 7.76
CA ILE A 164 11.69 -9.72 7.29
C ILE A 164 12.65 -10.40 6.33
N PHE A 165 12.81 -9.78 5.17
CA PHE A 165 13.82 -10.16 4.19
C PHE A 165 14.84 -9.05 3.93
N SER A 166 14.50 -7.82 4.35
CA SER A 166 15.32 -6.62 4.21
C SER A 166 15.55 -5.98 5.57
N PRO A 167 16.63 -6.33 6.28
CA PRO A 167 16.97 -5.68 7.54
C PRO A 167 17.16 -4.17 7.35
N VAL A 168 16.47 -3.37 8.16
CA VAL A 168 16.71 -1.92 8.26
C VAL A 168 17.82 -1.62 9.28
N ILE A 169 18.02 -2.52 10.25
CA ILE A 169 19.21 -2.57 11.10
C ILE A 169 20.15 -3.59 10.46
N ARG A 170 21.19 -3.11 9.77
CA ARG A 170 22.06 -3.93 8.91
C ARG A 170 23.36 -4.38 9.58
N ASP A 171 23.95 -3.50 10.37
CA ASP A 171 25.28 -3.73 10.94
C ASP A 171 25.25 -4.43 12.30
N GLN A 172 24.05 -4.79 12.77
CA GLN A 172 23.83 -5.42 14.06
C GLN A 172 22.77 -6.53 13.94
N PRO A 173 22.90 -7.63 14.71
CA PRO A 173 21.82 -8.60 14.86
C PRO A 173 20.53 -7.90 15.27
N SER A 174 19.40 -8.23 14.65
CA SER A 174 18.15 -7.54 14.95
C SER A 174 16.98 -8.50 15.04
N ASN A 175 16.16 -8.25 16.05
CA ASN A 175 14.89 -8.92 16.31
C ASN A 175 13.74 -8.06 15.80
N ILE A 176 12.54 -8.63 15.73
CA ILE A 176 11.36 -7.93 15.26
C ILE A 176 10.21 -8.03 16.26
N ARG A 177 9.38 -6.99 16.25
CA ARG A 177 8.13 -6.98 17.01
C ARG A 177 7.04 -6.28 16.20
N ALA A 178 5.83 -6.78 16.30
CA ALA A 178 4.64 -6.20 15.70
C ALA A 178 3.70 -5.68 16.79
N PHE A 179 3.05 -4.57 16.49
CA PHE A 179 2.05 -3.93 17.32
C PHE A 179 0.80 -3.71 16.49
N ILE A 180 -0.31 -4.28 16.94
CA ILE A 180 -1.57 -4.23 16.21
C ILE A 180 -2.63 -3.65 17.12
N ALA A 181 -3.36 -2.65 16.62
CA ALA A 181 -4.44 -2.04 17.36
C ALA A 181 -5.58 -3.04 17.56
N LYS A 182 -6.19 -3.01 18.74
CA LYS A 182 -7.40 -3.79 19.02
C LYS A 182 -8.61 -3.15 18.35
N ASP A 183 -9.60 -3.98 17.99
CA ASP A 183 -10.84 -3.54 17.34
C ASP A 183 -11.54 -2.44 18.15
N SER A 184 -11.71 -2.65 19.46
CA SER A 184 -12.37 -1.68 20.35
C SER A 184 -11.65 -0.34 20.53
N ALA A 185 -10.37 -0.22 20.12
CA ALA A 185 -9.52 0.94 20.36
C ALA A 185 -8.49 1.09 19.24
N ASN A 186 -8.99 1.21 18.00
CA ASN A 186 -8.19 1.16 16.79
C ASN A 186 -7.54 2.52 16.44
N TYR A 187 -6.53 2.50 15.56
CA TYR A 187 -5.98 3.71 14.98
C TYR A 187 -7.03 4.49 14.18
N SER A 188 -7.00 5.81 14.28
CA SER A 188 -7.63 6.71 13.31
C SER A 188 -7.01 6.48 11.92
N TYR A 189 -7.69 6.97 10.87
CA TYR A 189 -7.23 6.74 9.48
C TYR A 189 -5.81 7.28 9.23
N ASP A 190 -5.39 8.30 9.97
CA ASP A 190 -4.07 8.93 9.89
C ASP A 190 -3.17 8.63 11.09
N PHE A 191 -3.50 7.63 11.91
CA PHE A 191 -2.72 7.24 13.10
C PHE A 191 -2.53 8.37 14.13
N SER A 192 -3.35 9.44 14.07
CA SER A 192 -3.26 10.60 14.96
C SER A 192 -3.49 10.29 16.44
N ASN A 193 -4.20 9.21 16.74
CA ASN A 193 -4.46 8.75 18.10
C ASN A 193 -3.41 7.74 18.62
N GLU A 194 -2.21 7.69 18.05
CA GLU A 194 -1.20 6.67 18.39
C GLU A 194 -0.90 6.52 19.89
N LYS A 195 -0.97 7.61 20.66
CA LYS A 195 -0.72 7.60 22.11
C LYS A 195 -1.87 6.99 22.93
N GLU A 196 -3.06 6.88 22.35
CA GLU A 196 -4.30 6.44 23.02
C GLU A 196 -4.68 4.99 22.64
N VAL A 197 -4.16 4.51 21.51
CA VAL A 197 -4.45 3.19 20.96
C VAL A 197 -3.89 2.08 21.84
N LYS A 198 -4.72 1.10 22.17
CA LYS A 198 -4.30 -0.11 22.87
C LYS A 198 -3.76 -1.13 21.89
N LEU A 199 -2.45 -1.37 21.96
CA LEU A 199 -1.75 -2.29 21.05
C LEU A 199 -1.63 -3.70 21.64
N ALA A 200 -1.92 -4.70 20.83
CA ALA A 200 -1.48 -6.08 21.03
C ALA A 200 -0.05 -6.21 20.51
N LYS A 201 0.87 -6.67 21.36
CA LYS A 201 2.28 -6.88 21.01
C LYS A 201 2.51 -8.35 20.64
N PHE A 202 3.20 -8.56 19.53
CA PHE A 202 3.68 -9.85 19.07
C PHE A 202 5.20 -9.79 18.92
N ASN A 203 5.91 -10.74 19.54
CA ASN A 203 7.36 -10.83 19.43
C ASN A 203 7.74 -11.86 18.37
N ASP A 204 8.99 -11.80 17.90
CA ASP A 204 9.53 -12.82 17.01
C ASP A 204 9.69 -14.19 17.71
N LEU A 205 9.97 -15.21 16.90
CA LEU A 205 10.02 -16.60 17.34
C LEU A 205 11.19 -16.93 18.26
N THR A 206 12.21 -16.07 18.42
CA THR A 206 13.22 -16.28 19.47
C THR A 206 12.62 -16.12 20.88
N ILE A 207 11.53 -15.34 20.99
CA ILE A 207 10.77 -15.14 22.23
C ILE A 207 9.52 -16.02 22.25
N ASP A 208 8.80 -16.14 21.14
CA ASP A 208 7.56 -16.94 21.05
C ASP A 208 7.84 -18.42 20.75
N ILE A 209 8.45 -19.09 21.73
CA ILE A 209 8.86 -20.50 21.64
C ILE A 209 7.68 -21.43 21.32
N LYS A 210 6.47 -21.11 21.83
CA LYS A 210 5.27 -21.95 21.66
C LYS A 210 4.83 -22.06 20.19
N ASN A 211 5.06 -21.02 19.40
CA ASN A 211 4.65 -20.99 18.00
C ASN A 211 5.76 -21.36 17.02
N GLN A 212 6.99 -21.62 17.49
CA GLN A 212 8.10 -22.11 16.65
C GLN A 212 7.76 -23.40 15.88
N LYS A 213 6.89 -24.25 16.44
CA LYS A 213 6.44 -25.51 15.78
C LYS A 213 5.72 -25.30 14.45
N TRP A 214 5.29 -24.07 14.14
CA TRP A 214 4.64 -23.71 12.88
C TRP A 214 5.62 -23.11 11.87
N ALA A 215 6.87 -22.88 12.27
CA ALA A 215 7.92 -22.40 11.37
C ALA A 215 8.50 -23.56 10.56
N GLY A 216 8.86 -23.28 9.30
CA GLY A 216 9.53 -24.26 8.44
C GLY A 216 10.99 -24.47 8.85
N ASN A 217 11.59 -25.57 8.38
CA ASN A 217 13.02 -25.84 8.58
C ASN A 217 13.87 -24.70 8.00
N GLY A 218 14.94 -24.32 8.71
CA GLY A 218 15.85 -23.25 8.28
C GLY A 218 15.31 -21.82 8.45
N THR A 219 14.15 -21.64 9.10
CA THR A 219 13.62 -20.31 9.40
C THR A 219 14.52 -19.55 10.38
N ASP A 220 14.87 -18.31 10.06
CA ASP A 220 15.45 -17.39 11.02
C ASP A 220 14.36 -16.87 11.96
N PHE A 221 14.37 -17.38 13.20
CA PHE A 221 13.38 -17.04 14.22
C PHE A 221 13.42 -15.56 14.64
N SER A 222 14.53 -14.86 14.46
CA SER A 222 14.63 -13.42 14.74
C SER A 222 13.92 -12.55 13.70
N LYS A 223 13.52 -13.15 12.56
CA LYS A 223 12.93 -12.48 11.39
C LYS A 223 11.51 -12.91 11.09
N LEU A 224 10.87 -13.68 11.97
CA LEU A 224 9.49 -14.15 11.79
C LEU A 224 8.65 -13.90 13.06
N ILE A 225 7.46 -13.35 12.87
CA ILE A 225 6.42 -13.20 13.90
C ILE A 225 5.18 -13.94 13.43
N PHE A 226 4.57 -14.75 14.29
CA PHE A 226 3.19 -15.21 14.06
C PHE A 226 2.19 -14.30 14.80
N ILE A 227 1.09 -14.01 14.12
CA ILE A 227 0.01 -13.14 14.61
C ILE A 227 -1.26 -13.97 14.75
N GLY A 228 -1.90 -13.85 15.91
CA GLY A 228 -3.25 -14.36 16.16
C GLY A 228 -4.05 -13.30 16.92
N LEU A 229 -5.07 -12.72 16.29
CA LEU A 229 -5.89 -11.66 16.88
C LEU A 229 -7.37 -11.99 16.74
N ARG A 230 -8.15 -11.76 17.80
CA ARG A 230 -9.62 -11.85 17.76
C ARG A 230 -10.23 -10.45 17.67
N PHE A 231 -11.43 -10.39 17.13
CA PHE A 231 -12.21 -9.16 17.04
C PHE A 231 -13.28 -9.13 18.12
N ASP A 232 -13.66 -7.92 18.53
CA ASP A 232 -14.61 -7.71 19.61
C ASP A 232 -16.05 -7.58 19.07
N SER A 233 -16.22 -7.30 17.77
CA SER A 233 -17.52 -7.11 17.14
C SER A 233 -17.54 -7.47 15.64
N VAL A 234 -18.74 -7.67 15.10
CA VAL A 234 -19.01 -7.97 13.68
C VAL A 234 -18.90 -6.73 12.79
N GLY A 235 -18.88 -6.93 11.48
CA GLY A 235 -18.92 -5.89 10.45
C GLY A 235 -17.58 -5.64 9.76
N ASP A 236 -17.52 -4.55 9.00
CA ASP A 236 -16.30 -4.12 8.30
C ASP A 236 -15.28 -3.57 9.29
N LYS A 237 -14.09 -4.15 9.26
CA LYS A 237 -12.97 -3.81 10.13
C LYS A 237 -11.77 -3.40 9.29
N THR A 238 -10.96 -2.50 9.83
CA THR A 238 -9.64 -2.19 9.29
C THR A 238 -8.61 -2.51 10.34
N LEU A 239 -7.92 -3.64 10.18
CA LEU A 239 -6.80 -3.98 11.03
C LEU A 239 -5.64 -3.01 10.74
N ARG A 240 -5.17 -2.29 11.75
CA ARG A 240 -4.04 -1.35 11.61
C ARG A 240 -2.96 -1.67 12.63
N GLY A 241 -1.72 -1.49 12.22
CA GLY A 241 -0.57 -1.74 13.07
C GLY A 241 0.72 -1.31 12.43
N TYR A 242 1.81 -1.64 13.09
CA TYR A 242 3.14 -1.52 12.55
C TYR A 242 4.03 -2.64 13.06
N TYR A 243 5.10 -2.94 12.34
CA TYR A 243 6.23 -3.68 12.89
C TYR A 243 7.47 -2.80 12.93
N GLN A 244 8.43 -3.20 13.76
CA GLN A 244 9.72 -2.53 13.83
C GLN A 244 10.82 -3.53 14.19
N GLN A 245 11.99 -3.30 13.63
CA GLN A 245 13.21 -4.01 14.00
C GLN A 245 13.82 -3.35 15.25
N TYR A 246 14.47 -4.13 16.09
CA TYR A 246 15.23 -3.63 17.23
C TYR A 246 16.48 -4.47 17.46
N SER A 247 17.48 -3.87 18.09
CA SER A 247 18.72 -4.53 18.49
C SER A 247 19.11 -4.03 19.88
N PHE A 248 19.63 -4.92 20.72
CA PHE A 248 20.13 -4.57 22.05
C PHE A 248 21.65 -4.69 22.08
N GLY A 249 22.27 -3.71 22.74
CA GLY A 249 23.72 -3.55 22.80
C GLY A 249 24.40 -4.49 23.80
N PRO A 250 25.65 -4.18 24.16
CA PRO A 250 26.30 -2.88 23.96
C PRO A 250 26.74 -2.62 22.50
N PHE A 251 26.41 -1.44 21.96
CA PHE A 251 26.97 -0.94 20.69
C PHE A 251 28.10 0.06 20.96
N LYS A 252 28.88 0.40 19.92
CA LYS A 252 29.89 1.47 20.00
C LYS A 252 29.23 2.78 20.44
N GLU A 253 29.98 3.60 21.17
CA GLU A 253 29.56 4.94 21.56
C GLU A 253 29.18 5.76 20.32
N ASP A 254 28.12 6.57 20.44
CA ASP A 254 27.74 7.50 19.38
C ASP A 254 28.79 8.61 19.20
N GLU A 255 28.60 9.50 18.23
CA GLU A 255 29.51 10.62 17.96
C GLU A 255 29.72 11.56 19.17
N ASN A 256 28.88 11.44 20.21
CA ASN A 256 28.94 12.23 21.45
C ASN A 256 29.48 11.42 22.65
N GLY A 257 29.98 10.20 22.45
CA GLY A 257 30.49 9.34 23.54
C GLY A 257 29.38 8.68 24.37
N GLN A 258 28.12 8.70 23.94
CA GLN A 258 27.03 8.02 24.63
C GLN A 258 26.98 6.55 24.22
N LYS A 259 26.95 5.67 25.22
CA LYS A 259 26.72 4.24 24.99
C LYS A 259 25.32 4.03 24.44
N LEU A 260 25.25 3.51 23.22
CA LEU A 260 23.98 3.12 22.62
C LEU A 260 23.64 1.70 23.08
N ASP A 261 22.71 1.58 24.03
CA ASP A 261 22.28 0.28 24.57
C ASP A 261 21.16 -0.38 23.73
N SER A 262 20.55 0.37 22.80
CA SER A 262 19.57 -0.18 21.86
C SER A 262 19.49 0.60 20.55
N ILE A 263 19.24 -0.10 19.45
CA ILE A 263 18.91 0.49 18.14
C ILE A 263 17.46 0.13 17.85
N ILE A 264 16.66 1.13 17.49
CA ILE A 264 15.27 0.95 17.07
C ILE A 264 15.14 1.38 15.61
N GLY A 265 14.75 0.43 14.76
CA GLY A 265 14.41 0.72 13.37
C GLY A 265 13.11 1.53 13.28
N HIS A 266 12.93 2.22 12.15
CA HIS A 266 11.69 2.95 11.89
C HIS A 266 10.48 1.98 11.86
N LYS A 267 9.30 2.53 12.12
CA LYS A 267 8.03 1.79 12.07
C LYS A 267 7.62 1.59 10.63
N ILE A 268 7.26 0.35 10.30
CA ILE A 268 6.61 0.01 9.04
C ILE A 268 5.14 -0.24 9.34
N TYR A 269 4.30 0.70 8.93
CA TYR A 269 2.86 0.67 9.13
C TYR A 269 2.19 -0.26 8.12
N PHE A 270 1.02 -0.78 8.49
CA PHE A 270 0.18 -1.55 7.60
C PHE A 270 -1.29 -1.38 7.94
N GLU A 271 -2.12 -1.61 6.93
CA GLU A 271 -3.55 -1.74 7.09
C GLU A 271 -4.08 -2.94 6.30
N LYS A 272 -5.12 -3.59 6.82
CA LYS A 272 -5.82 -4.69 6.15
C LYS A 272 -7.31 -4.59 6.41
N LYS A 273 -8.11 -4.50 5.35
CA LYS A 273 -9.57 -4.62 5.42
C LYS A 273 -9.95 -6.07 5.73
N ILE A 274 -10.81 -6.25 6.73
CA ILE A 274 -11.32 -7.54 7.20
C ILE A 274 -12.83 -7.43 7.42
N TYR A 275 -13.60 -8.41 6.98
CA TYR A 275 -15.01 -8.56 7.32
C TYR A 275 -15.18 -9.61 8.42
N VAL A 276 -15.83 -9.22 9.52
CA VAL A 276 -16.11 -10.12 10.65
C VAL A 276 -17.58 -10.49 10.65
N LYS A 277 -17.89 -11.76 10.38
CA LYS A 277 -19.26 -12.29 10.40
C LYS A 277 -19.64 -12.81 11.79
N ASP A 278 -20.95 -12.82 12.06
CA ASP A 278 -21.49 -13.47 13.24
C ASP A 278 -21.09 -14.95 13.26
N SER A 279 -20.89 -15.48 14.46
CA SER A 279 -20.53 -16.88 14.69
C SER A 279 -21.72 -17.83 14.56
N ILE A 280 -22.95 -17.30 14.63
CA ILE A 280 -24.20 -18.06 14.46
C ILE A 280 -24.70 -17.82 13.02
N GLU A 281 -24.47 -18.79 12.13
CA GLU A 281 -25.25 -18.87 10.90
C GLU A 281 -26.67 -19.32 11.30
N GLN A 282 -27.67 -18.43 11.19
CA GLN A 282 -29.07 -18.84 11.31
C GLN A 282 -29.35 -19.84 10.20
N SER A 283 -29.42 -21.13 10.54
CA SER A 283 -30.00 -22.13 9.67
C SER A 283 -31.49 -21.79 9.53
N HIS A 284 -31.87 -21.20 8.41
CA HIS A 284 -33.27 -21.22 7.97
C HIS A 284 -33.61 -22.67 7.60
N SER A 285 -33.90 -23.47 8.63
CA SER A 285 -34.62 -24.72 8.46
C SER A 285 -36.02 -24.35 8.02
N VAL A 286 -36.26 -24.45 6.71
CA VAL A 286 -37.60 -24.46 6.16
C VAL A 286 -38.28 -25.71 6.71
N GLN A 287 -39.09 -25.53 7.75
CA GLN A 287 -40.04 -26.55 8.18
C GLN A 287 -41.08 -26.68 7.05
N HIS A 288 -40.90 -27.68 6.19
CA HIS A 288 -42.02 -28.21 5.42
C HIS A 288 -42.97 -28.90 6.39
N HIS A 289 -44.05 -28.20 6.75
CA HIS A 289 -45.22 -28.86 7.31
C HIS A 289 -45.85 -29.71 6.21
N VAL A 290 -45.89 -31.02 6.47
CA VAL A 290 -46.74 -32.01 5.78
C VAL A 290 -48.14 -31.94 6.37
#